data_AF-A0A258KTC1-F1
#
_entry.id   AF-A0A258KTC1-F1
#
_cell.length_a   1.000
_cell.length_b   1.000
_cell.length_c   1.000
_cell.angle_alpha   90.00
_cell.angle_beta   90.00
_cell.angle_gamma   90.00
#
_symmetry.space_group_name_H-M   'P 1'
#
loop_
_entity.id
_entity.type
_entity.pdbx_description
1 polymer ?
#
loop_
_entity_poly.entity_id
_entity_poly.type
_entity_poly.pdbx_seq_one_letter_code
_entity_poly.pdbx_strand_id
1 'polypeptide(L)' 'MPPDIFVLHDGVGLFAKRLEYSFVGGEPRYRIVSDNQRYTPYELTEEQINIIGRVRWFSREI' A
#
# COMPACT_ATOMS: atom_id res chain seq x y z
N MET A 1 -11.05 -5.62 -2.56
CA MET A 1 -10.06 -6.08 -3.56
C MET A 1 -9.07 -7.00 -2.86
N PRO A 2 -8.58 -8.09 -3.48
CA PRO A 2 -7.53 -8.90 -2.87
C PRO A 2 -6.28 -8.05 -2.58
N PRO A 3 -5.53 -8.32 -1.49
CA PRO A 3 -4.32 -7.59 -1.17
C PRO A 3 -3.30 -7.68 -2.31
N ASP A 4 -2.96 -6.54 -2.91
CA ASP A 4 -2.01 -6.49 -4.03
C ASP A 4 -0.94 -5.43 -3.79
N ILE A 5 0.12 -5.46 -4.60
CA ILE A 5 1.23 -4.53 -4.50
C ILE A 5 0.91 -3.27 -5.30
N PHE A 6 1.05 -2.12 -4.63
CA PHE A 6 0.87 -0.80 -5.21
C PHE A 6 2.12 0.05 -5.00
N VAL A 7 2.33 0.98 -5.92
CA VAL A 7 3.30 2.06 -5.77
C VAL A 7 2.58 3.24 -5.13
N LEU A 8 3.15 3.73 -4.04
CA LEU A 8 2.66 4.84 -3.23
C LEU A 8 3.68 5.97 -3.23
N HIS A 9 3.23 7.19 -2.93
CA HIS A 9 4.09 8.37 -2.75
C HIS A 9 3.84 9.02 -1.39
N ASP A 10 4.88 9.20 -0.57
CA ASP A 10 4.75 9.74 0.80
C ASP A 10 5.03 11.25 0.89
N GLY A 11 5.27 11.92 -0.23
CA GLY A 11 5.69 13.32 -0.27
C GLY A 11 7.20 13.50 -0.45
N VAL A 12 8.00 12.44 -0.23
CA VAL A 12 9.46 12.45 -0.36
C VAL A 12 9.91 11.50 -1.49
N GLY A 13 9.25 10.36 -1.65
CA GLY A 13 9.60 9.38 -2.66
C GLY A 13 8.54 8.32 -2.94
N LEU A 14 8.89 7.43 -3.87
CA LEU A 14 8.05 6.30 -4.28
C LEU A 14 8.44 5.03 -3.53
N PHE A 15 7.44 4.25 -3.14
CA PHE A 15 7.65 2.97 -2.49
C PHE A 15 6.58 1.96 -2.88
N ALA A 16 6.96 0.67 -2.95
CA ALA A 16 6.04 -0.42 -3.27
C ALA A 16 5.66 -1.20 -2.00
N LYS A 17 4.36 -1.32 -1.72
CA LYS A 17 3.83 -2.06 -0.56
C LYS A 17 2.55 -2.80 -0.92
N ARG A 18 2.21 -3.79 -0.10
CA ARG A 18 0.93 -4.47 -0.17
C ARG A 18 -0.14 -3.58 0.45
N LEU A 19 -1.22 -3.38 -0.29
CA LEU A 19 -2.34 -2.55 0.13
C LEU A 19 -3.56 -3.42 0.40
N GLU A 20 -4.12 -3.28 1.59
CA GLU A 20 -5.42 -3.87 1.94
C GLU A 20 -6.45 -2.75 2.10
N TYR A 21 -7.58 -2.89 1.41
CA TYR A 21 -8.68 -1.92 1.47
C TYR A 21 -9.79 -2.45 2.36
N SER A 22 -10.24 -1.63 3.30
CA SER A 22 -11.45 -1.87 4.09
C SER A 22 -12.31 -0.61 4.14
N PHE A 23 -13.60 -0.79 4.42
CA PHE A 23 -14.53 0.31 4.60
C PHE A 23 -15.22 0.11 5.95
N VAL A 24 -14.91 0.97 6.91
CA VAL A 24 -15.31 0.81 8.31
C VAL A 24 -15.96 2.10 8.78
N GLY A 25 -17.18 2.01 9.33
CA GLY A 25 -17.85 3.17 9.92
C GLY A 25 -18.19 4.29 8.94
N GLY A 26 -18.24 4.01 7.63
CA GLY A 26 -18.49 5.03 6.61
C GLY A 26 -17.22 5.64 6.01
N GLU A 27 -16.03 5.20 6.42
CA GLU A 27 -14.76 5.72 5.93
C GLU A 27 -13.92 4.64 5.24
N PRO A 28 -13.28 4.96 4.11
CA PRO A 28 -12.29 4.10 3.48
C PRO A 28 -10.99 4.10 4.30
N ARG A 29 -10.47 2.89 4.55
CA ARG A 29 -9.24 2.65 5.30
C ARG A 29 -8.29 1.82 4.47
N TYR A 30 -7.04 2.25 4.44
CA TYR A 30 -5.97 1.61 3.68
C TYR A 30 -4.91 1.09 4.62
N ARG A 31 -4.80 -0.22 4.75
CA ARG A 31 -3.77 -0.85 5.56
C ARG A 31 -2.55 -1.15 4.69
N ILE A 32 -1.43 -0.53 5.02
CA ILE A 32 -0.15 -0.71 4.35
C ILE A 32 0.59 -1.85 5.05
N VAL A 33 0.82 -2.93 4.31
CA VAL A 33 1.50 -4.12 4.80
C VAL A 33 2.86 -4.24 4.13
N SER A 34 3.88 -4.49 4.96
CA SER A 34 5.22 -4.80 4.51
C SER A 34 5.38 -6.32 4.47
N ASP A 35 5.87 -6.85 3.34
CA ASP A 35 6.21 -8.28 3.25
C ASP A 35 7.49 -8.63 4.06
N ASN A 36 8.12 -7.65 4.71
CA ASN A 36 9.17 -7.84 5.72
C ASN A 36 8.57 -7.76 7.13
N GLN A 37 8.61 -8.89 7.85
CA GLN A 37 8.04 -9.07 9.21
C GLN A 37 8.60 -8.10 10.27
N ARG A 38 9.74 -7.45 10.02
CA ARG A 38 10.31 -6.45 10.94
C ARG A 38 9.50 -5.14 10.98
N TYR A 39 8.60 -4.93 10.02
CA TYR A 39 7.80 -3.72 9.92
C TYR A 39 6.33 -4.02 10.19
N THR A 40 5.79 -3.38 11.24
CA THR A 40 4.38 -3.49 11.59
C THR A 40 3.51 -2.81 10.54
N PRO A 41 2.36 -3.40 10.15
CA PRO A 41 1.38 -2.72 9.31
C PRO A 41 0.84 -1.45 9.96
N TYR A 42 0.48 -0.48 9.14
CA TYR A 42 -0.14 0.77 9.58
C TYR A 42 -1.31 1.16 8.66
N GLU A 43 -2.17 2.06 9.12
CA GLU A 43 -3.37 2.49 8.39
C GLU A 43 -3.25 3.94 7.94
N LEU A 44 -3.75 4.21 6.74
CA LEU A 44 -3.90 5.54 6.17
C LEU A 44 -5.36 5.76 5.76
N THR A 45 -5.83 7.01 5.86
CA THR A 45 -7.10 7.44 5.28
C THR A 45 -6.97 7.76 3.80
N GLU A 46 -8.10 7.97 3.10
CA GLU A 46 -8.12 8.44 1.71
C GLU A 46 -7.28 9.71 1.49
N GLU A 47 -7.33 10.64 2.44
CA GLU A 47 -6.64 11.94 2.36
C GLU A 47 -5.13 11.82 2.54
N GLN A 48 -4.68 10.78 3.25
CA GLN A 48 -3.27 10.55 3.56
C GLN A 48 -2.59 9.68 2.50
N ILE A 49 -3.34 8.79 1.85
CA ILE A 49 -2.76 7.87 0.88
C ILE A 49 -2.67 8.52 -0.51
N ASN A 50 -1.52 8.37 -1.15
CA ASN A 50 -1.35 8.74 -2.55
C ASN A 50 -0.94 7.50 -3.37
N ILE A 51 -1.90 6.91 -4.08
CA ILE A 51 -1.70 5.73 -4.91
C ILE A 51 -1.31 6.15 -6.32
N ILE A 52 -0.09 5.80 -6.72
CA ILE A 52 0.42 6.10 -8.07
C ILE A 52 -0.05 5.05 -9.08
N GLY A 53 -0.10 3.77 -8.66
CA GLY A 53 -0.58 2.69 -9.51
C GLY A 53 -0.38 1.30 -8.94
N ARG A 54 -0.97 0.31 -9.60
CA ARG A 54 -0.87 -1.11 -9.25
C ARG A 54 0.33 -1.75 -9.96
N VAL A 55 1.13 -2.51 -9.22
CA VAL A 55 2.19 -3.32 -9.80
C VAL A 55 1.56 -4.52 -10.49
N ARG A 56 1.86 -4.71 -11.79
CA ARG A 56 1.34 -5.85 -12.57
C ARG A 56 2.37 -6.94 -12.79
N TRP A 57 3.65 -6.59 -12.76
CA TRP A 57 4.76 -7.50 -12.99
C TRP A 57 6.03 -6.94 -12.34
N PHE A 58 6.92 -7.84 -11.93
CA PHE A 58 8.28 -7.51 -11.51
C PHE A 58 9.24 -8.61 -12.00
N SER A 59 10.50 -8.25 -12.19
CA SER A 59 11.59 -9.20 -12.39
C SER A 59 12.75 -8.86 -11.48
N ARG A 60 13.65 -9.82 -11.34
CA ARG A 60 14.90 -9.67 -10.61
C ARG A 60 15.99 -10.39 -11.39
N GLU A 61 17.09 -9.69 -11.65
CA GLU A 61 18.33 -10.32 -12.07
C GLU A 61 18.96 -10.99 -10.84
N ILE A 62 19.37 -12.25 -10.99
CA ILE A 62 19.96 -13.08 -9.93
C ILE A 62 21.45 -13.20 -10.18
#